data_AF-A0A2G0W9K1-F1
#
_entry.id   AF-A0A2G0W9K1-F1
#
_cell.length_a   1.000
_cell.length_b   1.000
_cell.length_c   1.000
_cell.angle_alpha   90.00
_cell.angle_beta   90.00
_cell.angle_gamma   90.00
#
_symmetry.space_group_name_H-M   'P 1'
#
loop_
_entity.id
_entity.type
_entity.pdbx_description
1 polymer ?
#
loop_
_entity_poly.entity_id
_entity_poly.type
_entity_poly.pdbx_seq_one_letter_code
_entity_poly.pdbx_strand_id
1 'polypeptide(L)'
;MTTMFIEWKQVADVIARLVAPLTVQSFQLRRDIGLVQVDAVEIKEPDGAHPAVRVQFEMAHDLGVTLNVKLAEFAADPVNYMQDLLANLRKLEHGAKLRRSGRQAEINNVHEAMIHG
;
A
#
# COMPACT_ATOMS: atom_id res chain seq x y z
N MET A 1 -0.48 -30.68 15.43
CA MET A 1 -0.52 -29.51 14.52
C MET A 1 0.74 -28.71 14.75
N THR A 2 1.58 -28.53 13.72
CA THR A 2 2.80 -27.73 13.83
C THR A 2 2.40 -26.27 13.71
N THR A 3 2.44 -25.52 14.81
CA THR A 3 2.19 -24.08 14.79
C THR A 3 3.35 -23.41 14.09
N MET A 4 3.16 -23.02 12.82
CA MET A 4 4.16 -22.29 12.06
C MET A 4 4.11 -20.83 12.53
N PHE A 5 5.10 -20.42 13.32
CA PHE A 5 5.23 -19.02 13.74
C PHE A 5 5.81 -18.24 12.55
N ILE A 6 4.98 -17.41 11.92
CA ILE A 6 5.45 -16.50 10.87
C ILE A 6 6.00 -15.24 11.52
N GLU A 7 7.28 -14.97 11.27
CA GLU A 7 7.95 -13.77 11.76
C GLU A 7 7.53 -12.55 10.93
N TRP A 8 7.34 -11.41 11.58
CA TRP A 8 6.94 -10.17 10.90
C TRP A 8 7.92 -9.76 9.78
N LYS A 9 9.21 -10.06 9.95
CA LYS A 9 10.25 -9.81 8.95
C LYS A 9 10.02 -10.61 7.66
N GLN A 10 9.52 -11.83 7.77
CA GLN A 10 9.24 -12.67 6.60
C GLN A 10 8.05 -12.12 5.82
N VAL A 11 6.98 -11.74 6.52
CA VAL A 11 5.81 -11.09 5.91
C VAL A 11 6.23 -9.79 5.23
N ALA A 12 7.05 -8.98 5.89
CA ALA A 12 7.57 -7.74 5.34
C ALA A 12 8.38 -7.95 4.06
N ASP A 13 9.31 -8.91 4.04
CA ASP A 13 10.13 -9.20 2.85
C ASP A 13 9.27 -9.67 1.68
N VAL A 14 8.28 -10.53 1.93
CA VAL A 14 7.33 -11.01 0.92
C VAL A 14 6.52 -9.85 0.32
N ILE A 15 5.96 -8.98 1.16
CA ILE A 15 5.20 -7.82 0.70
C ILE A 15 6.10 -6.84 -0.04
N ALA A 16 7.28 -6.52 0.50
CA ALA A 16 8.21 -5.57 -0.10
C ALA A 16 8.64 -6.02 -1.51
N ARG A 17 8.97 -7.30 -1.71
CA ARG A 17 9.29 -7.85 -3.03
C ARG A 17 8.11 -7.75 -3.99
N LEU A 18 6.90 -8.00 -3.50
CA LEU A 18 5.69 -7.93 -4.30
C LEU A 18 5.43 -6.50 -4.81
N VAL A 19 5.55 -5.50 -3.94
CA VAL A 19 5.21 -4.12 -4.27
C VAL A 19 6.36 -3.37 -4.94
N ALA A 20 7.59 -3.89 -4.93
CA ALA A 20 8.78 -3.24 -5.48
C ALA A 20 8.58 -2.62 -6.89
N PRO A 21 7.90 -3.26 -7.86
CA PRO A 21 7.67 -2.67 -9.18
C PRO A 21 6.76 -1.43 -9.18
N LEU A 22 5.97 -1.25 -8.12
CA LEU A 22 5.02 -0.15 -7.94
C LEU A 22 5.60 0.99 -7.10
N THR A 23 6.68 0.73 -6.36
CA THR A 23 7.27 1.70 -5.44
C THR A 23 8.13 2.72 -6.16
N VAL A 24 8.01 3.98 -5.74
CA VAL A 24 8.90 5.07 -6.13
C VAL A 24 9.68 5.58 -4.92
N GLN A 25 10.78 6.29 -5.18
CA GLN A 25 11.60 6.86 -4.13
C GLN A 25 10.82 7.93 -3.36
N SER A 26 10.57 7.67 -2.08
CA SER A 26 10.10 8.68 -1.11
C SER A 26 11.28 9.47 -0.53
N PHE A 27 11.03 10.74 -0.22
CA PHE A 27 11.91 11.60 0.58
C PHE A 27 11.52 11.63 2.07
N GLN A 28 10.35 11.08 2.43
CA GLN A 28 9.80 11.13 3.78
C GLN A 28 9.95 9.79 4.51
N LEU A 29 9.95 8.68 3.77
CA LEU A 29 10.00 7.33 4.33
C LEU A 29 11.44 6.80 4.44
N ARG A 30 11.67 6.03 5.51
CA ARG A 30 12.87 5.21 5.66
C ARG A 30 12.92 4.11 4.61
N ARG A 31 14.12 3.59 4.35
CA ARG A 31 14.37 2.48 3.43
C ARG A 31 14.84 1.27 4.21
N ASP A 32 13.92 0.41 4.59
CA ASP A 32 14.25 -0.80 5.35
C ASP A 32 14.41 -1.99 4.42
N ILE A 33 13.45 -2.22 3.51
CA ILE A 33 13.51 -3.26 2.48
C ILE A 33 13.25 -2.60 1.12
N GLY A 34 14.32 -2.30 0.38
CA GLY A 34 14.22 -1.54 -0.86
C GLY A 34 13.71 -0.11 -0.62
N LEU A 35 12.59 0.25 -1.24
CA LEU A 35 11.91 1.54 -1.07
C LEU A 35 10.74 1.50 -0.08
N VAL A 36 10.67 0.42 0.71
CA VAL A 36 9.58 0.16 1.65
C VAL A 36 10.09 0.34 3.08
N GLN A 37 9.35 1.13 3.87
CA GLN A 37 9.52 1.25 5.30
C GLN A 37 8.69 0.17 6.00
N VAL A 38 9.26 -0.44 7.03
CA VAL A 38 8.66 -1.55 7.78
C VAL A 38 8.82 -1.30 9.28
N ASP A 39 7.72 -1.43 10.01
CA ASP A 39 7.72 -1.33 11.47
C ASP A 39 6.92 -2.50 12.07
N ALA A 40 7.47 -3.17 13.09
CA ALA A 40 6.70 -4.14 13.87
C ALA A 40 5.72 -3.40 14.77
N VAL A 41 4.44 -3.77 14.74
CA VAL A 41 3.38 -3.06 15.45
C VAL A 41 2.42 -4.04 16.11
N GLU A 42 1.62 -3.52 17.03
CA GLU A 42 0.52 -4.25 17.65
C GLU A 42 -0.78 -3.50 17.36
N ILE A 43 -1.79 -4.21 16.85
CA ILE A 43 -3.11 -3.65 16.56
C ILE A 43 -4.03 -4.02 17.73
N LYS A 44 -4.60 -3.01 18.38
CA LYS A 44 -5.55 -3.21 19.48
C LYS A 44 -6.96 -3.22 18.93
N GLU A 45 -7.64 -4.33 19.14
CA GLU A 45 -9.04 -4.56 18.79
C GLU A 45 -9.84 -4.97 20.04
N PRO A 46 -11.19 -4.94 20.00
CA PRO A 46 -12.01 -5.28 21.16
C PRO A 46 -11.77 -6.71 21.71
N ASP A 47 -11.34 -7.62 20.85
CA ASP A 47 -11.03 -9.02 21.18
C ASP A 47 -9.59 -9.23 21.67
N GLY A 48 -8.71 -8.23 21.54
CA GLY A 48 -7.36 -8.29 22.06
C GLY A 48 -6.33 -7.48 21.28
N ALA A 49 -5.08 -7.67 21.69
CA ALA A 49 -3.91 -7.13 21.02
C ALA A 49 -3.37 -8.17 20.02
N HIS A 50 -3.19 -7.74 18.77
CA HIS A 50 -2.78 -8.60 17.67
C HIS A 50 -1.42 -8.18 17.11
N PRO A 51 -0.42 -9.09 17.08
CA PRO A 51 0.84 -8.83 16.41
C PRO A 51 0.64 -8.56 14.92
N ALA A 52 1.29 -7.51 14.43
CA ALA A 52 1.18 -7.07 13.05
C ALA A 52 2.48 -6.47 12.54
N VAL A 53 2.55 -6.31 11.22
CA VAL A 53 3.60 -5.56 10.56
C VAL A 53 2.99 -4.38 9.80
N ARG A 54 3.56 -3.20 10.01
CA ARG A 54 3.23 -2.02 9.23
C ARG A 54 4.19 -1.92 8.06
N VAL A 55 3.65 -1.78 6.86
CA VAL A 55 4.40 -1.64 5.61
C VAL A 55 3.97 -0.33 4.95
N GLN A 56 4.94 0.54 4.68
CA GLN A 56 4.71 1.87 4.12
C GLN A 56 5.59 2.10 2.90
N PHE A 57 5.02 2.65 1.84
CA PHE A 57 5.75 3.02 0.63
C PHE A 57 4.99 4.09 -0.15
N GLU A 58 5.69 4.74 -1.09
CA GLU A 58 5.08 5.63 -2.06
C GLU A 58 5.00 4.95 -3.42
N MET A 59 3.90 5.18 -4.12
CA MET A 59 3.70 4.86 -5.52
C MET A 59 3.81 6.13 -6.36
N ALA A 60 3.91 5.96 -7.68
CA ALA A 60 3.89 7.08 -8.61
C ALA A 60 2.70 8.02 -8.35
N HIS A 61 2.85 9.28 -8.76
CA HIS A 61 1.80 10.30 -8.60
C HIS A 61 1.44 10.55 -7.12
N ASP A 62 2.46 10.66 -6.26
CA ASP A 62 2.35 11.09 -4.86
C ASP A 62 1.36 10.25 -4.04
N LEU A 63 1.21 8.96 -4.39
CA LEU A 63 0.27 8.06 -3.74
C LEU A 63 1.00 7.32 -2.62
N GLY A 64 0.84 7.82 -1.39
CA GLY A 64 1.31 7.13 -0.19
C GLY A 64 0.43 5.94 0.17
N VAL A 65 1.05 4.80 0.47
CA VAL A 65 0.39 3.58 0.91
C VAL A 65 0.87 3.21 2.30
N THR A 66 -0.05 2.88 3.19
CA THR A 66 0.22 2.33 4.53
C THR A 66 -0.67 1.12 4.74
N LEU A 67 -0.04 -0.02 5.02
CA LEU A 67 -0.69 -1.30 5.25
C LEU A 67 -0.36 -1.75 6.67
N ASN A 68 -1.37 -2.15 7.44
CA ASN A 68 -1.16 -2.87 8.69
C ASN A 68 -1.62 -4.31 8.47
N VAL A 69 -0.69 -5.26 8.57
CA VAL A 69 -0.92 -6.67 8.27
C VAL A 69 -0.86 -7.47 9.55
N LYS A 70 -1.99 -8.00 10.02
CA LYS A 70 -2.00 -8.92 11.17
C LYS A 70 -1.32 -10.22 10.77
N LEU A 71 -0.38 -10.67 11.60
CA LEU A 71 0.41 -11.87 11.28
C LEU A 71 -0.47 -13.13 11.24
N ALA A 72 -1.50 -13.19 12.12
CA ALA A 72 -2.43 -14.31 12.15
C ALA A 72 -3.31 -14.39 10.89
N GLU A 73 -3.81 -13.26 10.39
CA GLU A 73 -4.61 -13.20 9.16
C GLU A 73 -3.77 -13.60 7.95
N PHE A 74 -2.55 -13.09 7.86
CA PHE A 74 -1.62 -13.47 6.80
C PHE A 74 -1.25 -14.96 6.86
N ALA A 75 -1.02 -15.51 8.04
CA ALA A 75 -0.67 -16.92 8.22
C ALA A 75 -1.82 -17.87 7.86
N ALA A 76 -3.08 -17.44 8.04
CA ALA A 76 -4.24 -18.25 7.74
C ALA A 76 -4.40 -18.51 6.23
N ASP A 77 -4.17 -17.49 5.39
CA ASP A 77 -4.19 -17.63 3.93
C ASP A 77 -3.27 -16.60 3.24
N PRO A 78 -1.96 -16.86 3.15
CA PRO A 78 -1.00 -15.90 2.62
C PRO A 78 -1.19 -15.68 1.11
N VAL A 79 -1.71 -16.67 0.38
CA VAL A 79 -1.87 -16.58 -1.08
C VAL A 79 -3.03 -15.65 -1.40
N ASN A 80 -4.20 -15.89 -0.78
CA ASN A 80 -5.36 -15.05 -1.04
C ASN A 80 -5.12 -13.62 -0.53
N TYR A 81 -4.49 -13.46 0.65
CA TYR A 81 -4.14 -12.15 1.19
C TYR A 81 -3.33 -11.31 0.20
N MET A 82 -2.32 -11.92 -0.44
CA MET A 82 -1.45 -11.24 -1.39
C MET A 82 -2.17 -10.89 -2.71
N GLN A 83 -3.07 -11.76 -3.17
CA GLN A 83 -3.89 -11.49 -4.36
C GLN A 83 -4.83 -10.30 -4.12
N ASP A 84 -5.53 -10.29 -2.98
CA ASP A 84 -6.43 -9.22 -2.59
C ASP A 84 -5.67 -7.89 -2.41
N LEU A 85 -4.49 -7.93 -1.80
CA LEU A 85 -3.62 -6.77 -1.66
C LEU A 85 -3.28 -6.16 -3.03
N LEU A 86 -2.77 -6.97 -3.98
CA LEU A 86 -2.45 -6.49 -5.33
C LEU A 86 -3.65 -5.93 -6.07
N ALA A 87 -4.80 -6.61 -5.97
CA ALA A 87 -6.03 -6.17 -6.62
C ALA A 87 -6.46 -4.80 -6.09
N ASN A 88 -6.36 -4.59 -4.77
CA ASN A 88 -6.70 -3.33 -4.14
C ASN A 88 -5.71 -2.21 -4.49
N LEU A 89 -4.40 -2.48 -4.50
CA LEU A 89 -3.39 -1.50 -4.90
C LEU A 89 -3.57 -1.04 -6.36
N ARG A 90 -3.84 -1.97 -7.28
CA ARG A 90 -4.13 -1.64 -8.69
C ARG A 90 -5.39 -0.81 -8.84
N LYS A 91 -6.45 -1.11 -8.09
CA LYS A 91 -7.68 -0.29 -8.07
C LYS A 91 -7.41 1.12 -7.57
N LEU A 92 -6.58 1.27 -6.52
CA LEU A 92 -6.18 2.57 -5.99
C LEU A 92 -5.38 3.39 -7.02
N GLU A 93 -4.40 2.76 -7.67
CA GLU A 93 -3.63 3.37 -8.75
C GLU A 93 -4.53 3.83 -9.90
N HIS A 94 -5.42 2.96 -10.37
CA HIS A 94 -6.36 3.28 -11.44
C HIS A 94 -7.30 4.43 -11.07
N GLY A 95 -7.87 4.40 -9.85
CA GLY A 95 -8.73 5.46 -9.34
C GLY A 95 -8.00 6.79 -9.13
N ALA A 96 -6.73 6.76 -8.72
CA ALA A 96 -5.89 7.96 -8.63
C ALA A 96 -5.64 8.57 -10.02
N LYS A 97 -5.36 7.73 -11.02
CA LYS A 97 -5.17 8.15 -12.42
C LYS A 97 -6.44 8.80 -12.99
N LEU A 98 -7.60 8.18 -12.80
CA LEU A 98 -8.90 8.72 -13.25
C LEU A 98 -9.25 10.06 -12.59
N ARG A 99 -9.02 10.20 -11.28
CA ARG A 99 -9.29 11.47 -10.58
C ARG A 99 -8.38 12.61 -11.05
N ARG A 100 -7.17 12.31 -11.51
CA ARG A 100 -6.25 13.31 -12.09
C ARG A 100 -6.66 13.65 -13.52
N SER A 101 -7.04 12.69 -14.36
CA SER A 101 -7.53 12.98 -15.71
C SER A 101 -8.83 13.77 -15.70
N GLY A 102 -9.76 13.46 -14.79
CA GLY A 102 -11.00 14.22 -14.62
C GLY A 102 -10.74 15.67 -14.22
N ARG A 103 -9.83 15.91 -13.26
CA ARG A 103 -9.42 17.27 -12.87
C ARG A 103 -8.71 18.03 -13.99
N GLN A 104 -7.88 17.36 -14.78
CA GLN A 104 -7.24 18.00 -15.93
C GLN A 104 -8.25 18.39 -17.01
N ALA A 105 -9.27 17.55 -17.25
CA ALA A 105 -10.36 17.87 -18.17
C ALA A 105 -11.17 19.09 -17.67
N GLU A 106 -11.43 19.16 -16.37
CA GLU A 106 -12.12 20.29 -15.75
C GLU A 106 -11.31 21.60 -15.86
N ILE A 107 -10.00 21.55 -15.60
CA ILE A 107 -9.08 22.70 -15.77
C ILE A 107 -9.04 23.14 -17.24
N ASN A 108 -8.96 22.20 -18.18
CA ASN A 108 -8.92 22.53 -19.61
C ASN A 108 -10.23 23.21 -20.06
N ASN A 109 -11.38 22.75 -19.57
CA ASN A 109 -12.67 23.36 -19.89
C ASN A 109 -12.78 24.80 -19.34
N VAL A 110 -12.29 25.06 -18.12
CA VAL A 110 -12.24 26.41 -17.55
C VAL A 110 -11.27 27.29 -18.34
N HIS A 111 -10.12 26.76 -18.75
CA HIS A 111 -9.13 27.50 -19.52
C HIS A 111 -9.65 27.87 -20.91
N GLU A 112 -10.33 26.96 -21.62
CA GLU A 112 -10.98 27.28 -22.89
C GLU A 112 -12.10 28.32 -22.72
N ALA A 113 -12.90 28.22 -21.65
CA ALA A 113 -13.94 29.22 -21.35
C ALA A 113 -13.35 30.61 -21.04
N MET A 114 -12.12 30.69 -20.51
CA MET A 114 -11.41 31.95 -20.27
C MET A 114 -10.69 32.52 -21.50
N ILE A 115 -10.30 31.67 -22.46
CA ILE A 115 -9.61 32.10 -23.69
C ILE A 115 -10.62 32.50 -24.78
N HIS A 116 -11.80 31.86 -24.79
CA HIS A 116 -12.82 32.04 -25.83
C HIS A 116 -14.13 32.70 -25.34
N GLY A 117 -14.20 33.15 -24.08
CA GLY A 117 -15.26 33.99 -23.54
C GLY A 117 -14.83 35.45 -23.44
#